data_AF-A0AAU5LXP9-F1
#
_entry.id   AF-A0AAU5LXP9-F1
#
_cell.length_a   1.000
_cell.length_b   1.000
_cell.length_c   1.000
_cell.angle_alpha   90.00
_cell.angle_beta   90.00
_cell.angle_gamma   90.00
#
_symmetry.space_group_name_H-M   'P 1'
#
loop_
_entity.id
_entity.type
_entity.pdbx_description
1 polymer ?
#
loop_
_entity_poly.entity_id
_entity_poly.type
_entity_poly.pdbx_seq_one_letter_code
_entity_poly.pdbx_strand_id
1 'polypeptide(L)' 'MTEETKPVLQVVKGEPTPEELAALVAVVAARASTASTPGPATDDERSSDWASYWRNVRRPLQHGPGRWRASAHP' A
#
# COMPACT_ATOMS: atom_id res chain seq x y z
N MET A 1 -12.22 10.93 30.60
CA MET A 1 -11.72 11.27 29.25
C MET A 1 -11.30 9.95 28.65
N THR A 2 -12.23 9.27 27.98
CA THR A 2 -12.03 7.91 27.48
C THR A 2 -11.33 8.04 26.14
N GLU A 3 -10.08 7.58 26.06
CA GLU A 3 -9.40 7.52 24.76
C GLU A 3 -10.08 6.45 23.92
N GLU A 4 -10.78 6.87 22.87
CA GLU A 4 -11.25 5.98 21.81
C GLU A 4 -10.02 5.48 21.03
N THR A 5 -9.51 4.31 21.41
CA THR A 5 -8.52 3.59 20.60
C THR A 5 -9.16 3.21 19.28
N LYS A 6 -8.74 3.89 18.21
CA LYS A 6 -9.16 3.57 16.84
C LYS A 6 -8.76 2.12 16.52
N PRO A 7 -9.67 1.28 16.00
CA PRO A 7 -9.35 -0.11 15.69
C PRO A 7 -8.34 -0.20 14.55
N VAL A 8 -7.42 -1.18 14.66
CA VAL A 8 -6.37 -1.45 13.66
C VAL A 8 -6.95 -2.01 12.36
N LEU A 9 -8.08 -2.73 12.44
CA LEU A 9 -8.82 -3.28 11.30
C LEU A 9 -10.32 -3.11 11.56
N GLN A 10 -11.07 -2.64 10.55
CA GLN A 10 -12.53 -2.47 10.63
C GLN A 10 -13.20 -3.07 9.40
N VAL A 11 -14.22 -3.91 9.62
CA VAL A 11 -15.11 -4.40 8.56
C VAL A 11 -16.14 -3.31 8.28
N VAL A 12 -16.03 -2.67 7.11
CA VAL A 12 -16.93 -1.56 6.72
C VAL A 12 -18.20 -2.08 6.04
N LYS A 13 -18.15 -3.29 5.47
CA LYS A 13 -19.26 -3.90 4.74
C LYS A 13 -19.18 -5.43 4.78
N GLY A 14 -20.33 -6.08 4.91
CA GLY A 14 -20.47 -7.54 4.96
C GLY A 14 -20.39 -8.10 6.37
N GLU A 15 -20.85 -9.34 6.54
CA GLU A 15 -20.83 -10.08 7.80
C GLU A 15 -19.98 -11.35 7.57
N PRO A 16 -18.63 -11.26 7.68
CA PRO A 16 -17.77 -12.40 7.47
C PRO A 16 -17.99 -13.45 8.56
N THR A 17 -17.87 -14.73 8.21
CA THR A 17 -17.86 -15.77 9.23
C THR A 17 -16.59 -15.65 10.09
N PRO A 18 -16.56 -16.23 11.32
CA PRO A 18 -15.36 -16.23 12.16
C PRO A 18 -14.12 -16.79 11.45
N GLU A 19 -14.31 -17.80 10.61
CA GLU A 19 -13.25 -18.45 9.83
C GLU A 19 -12.70 -17.52 8.74
N GLU A 20 -13.57 -16.81 8.04
CA GLU A 20 -13.17 -15.83 7.02
C GLU A 20 -12.43 -14.65 7.64
N LEU A 21 -12.91 -14.15 8.79
CA LEU A 21 -12.23 -13.09 9.52
C LEU A 21 -10.84 -13.53 9.99
N ALA A 22 -10.71 -14.75 10.51
CA ALA A 22 -9.42 -15.32 10.91
C ALA A 22 -8.45 -15.45 9.72
N ALA A 23 -8.95 -15.88 8.56
CA ALA A 23 -8.15 -15.96 7.34
C ALA A 23 -7.64 -14.58 6.90
N LEU A 24 -8.50 -13.55 6.93
CA LEU A 24 -8.10 -12.18 6.62
C LEU A 24 -7.03 -11.66 7.58
N VAL A 25 -7.20 -11.88 8.88
CA VAL A 25 -6.21 -11.48 9.90
C VAL A 25 -4.88 -12.18 9.68
N ALA A 26 -4.88 -13.49 9.39
CA ALA A 26 -3.66 -14.26 9.14
C ALA A 26 -2.87 -13.72 7.93
N VAL A 27 -3.56 -13.39 6.83
CA VAL A 27 -2.93 -12.82 5.62
C VAL A 27 -2.36 -11.42 5.91
N VAL A 28 -3.11 -10.57 6.62
CA VAL A 28 -2.67 -9.22 7.00
C VAL A 28 -1.47 -9.25 7.96
N ALA A 29 -1.45 -10.20 8.90
CA ALA A 29 -0.32 -10.38 9.80
C ALA A 29 0.92 -10.87 9.03
N ALA A 30 0.77 -11.87 8.17
CA ALA A 30 1.88 -12.44 7.39
C ALA A 30 2.57 -11.38 6.51
N ARG A 31 1.80 -10.54 5.79
CA ARG A 31 2.36 -9.46 4.97
C ARG A 31 3.05 -8.37 5.79
N ALA A 32 2.53 -8.08 6.99
CA ALA A 32 3.17 -7.12 7.90
C ALA A 32 4.52 -7.65 8.41
N SER A 33 4.58 -8.94 8.76
CA SER A 33 5.83 -9.59 9.18
C SER A 33 6.89 -9.61 8.07
N THR A 34 6.48 -9.78 6.80
CA THR A 34 7.43 -9.71 5.68
C THR A 34 7.96 -8.29 5.44
N ALA A 35 7.15 -7.27 5.67
CA ALA A 35 7.56 -5.87 5.53
C ALA A 35 8.53 -5.40 6.63
N SER A 36 8.52 -6.04 7.80
CA SER A 36 9.44 -5.74 8.91
C SER A 36 10.81 -6.39 8.77
N THR A 37 11.06 -7.21 7.75
CA THR A 37 12.41 -7.74 7.49
C THR A 37 13.20 -6.68 6.74
N PRO A 38 14.25 -6.06 7.34
CA PRO A 38 15.10 -5.15 6.60
C PRO A 38 15.91 -5.98 5.60
N GLY A 39 15.47 -6.02 4.35
CA GLY A 39 16.33 -6.38 3.24
C GLY A 39 17.47 -5.35 3.12
N PRO A 40 18.58 -5.67 2.45
CA PRO A 40 19.57 -4.66 2.11
C PRO A 40 18.83 -3.51 1.43
N ALA A 41 19.05 -2.28 1.90
CA ALA A 41 18.50 -1.08 1.28
C ALA A 41 19.03 -1.02 -0.15
N THR A 42 18.30 -1.64 -1.07
CA THR A 42 18.46 -1.39 -2.50
C THR A 42 17.98 0.03 -2.72
N ASP A 43 18.56 0.74 -3.68
CA ASP A 43 18.15 2.08 -4.14
C ASP A 43 16.68 2.15 -4.67
N ASP A 44 15.82 1.22 -4.26
CA ASP A 44 14.39 1.08 -4.56
C ASP A 44 13.51 1.98 -3.67
N GLU A 45 14.07 2.75 -2.74
CA GLU A 45 13.41 3.95 -2.20
C GLU A 45 13.33 5.08 -3.22
N ARG A 46 13.52 4.78 -4.51
CA ARG A 46 13.07 5.67 -5.57
C ARG A 46 11.55 5.77 -5.43
N SER A 47 11.11 6.87 -4.81
CA SER A 47 9.71 7.23 -4.68
C SER A 47 9.00 6.88 -5.96
N SER A 48 7.92 6.13 -5.83
CA SER A 48 7.18 5.66 -6.98
C SER A 48 6.92 6.75 -8.00
N ASP A 49 6.83 6.37 -9.26
CA ASP A 49 6.37 7.31 -10.29
C ASP A 49 4.96 7.84 -9.96
N TRP A 50 4.23 7.16 -9.08
CA TRP A 50 3.00 7.60 -8.43
C TRP A 50 3.20 8.66 -7.33
N ALA A 51 4.20 8.53 -6.47
CA ALA A 51 4.54 9.47 -5.39
C ALA A 51 5.28 10.73 -5.87
N SER A 52 5.55 10.84 -7.16
CA SER A 52 6.27 11.96 -7.76
C SER A 52 5.56 13.31 -7.59
N TYR A 53 6.27 14.31 -7.02
CA TYR A 53 5.72 15.64 -6.73
C TYR A 53 5.09 16.34 -7.95
N TRP A 54 5.63 16.16 -9.15
CA TRP A 54 5.09 16.76 -10.38
C TRP A 54 3.73 16.21 -10.81
N ARG A 55 3.21 15.14 -10.18
CA ARG A 55 1.82 14.69 -10.35
C ARG A 55 0.83 15.49 -9.50
N ASN A 56 1.28 16.06 -8.38
CA ASN A 56 0.45 16.94 -7.54
C ASN A 56 0.17 18.29 -8.21
N VAL A 57 1.01 18.66 -9.18
CA VAL A 57 0.79 19.82 -10.04
C VAL A 57 0.25 19.31 -11.37
N ARG A 58 -0.89 19.82 -11.84
CA ARG A 58 -1.49 19.38 -13.11
C ARG A 58 -0.52 19.65 -14.27
N ARG A 59 0.18 18.60 -14.71
CA ARG A 59 1.01 18.58 -15.90
C ARG A 59 0.44 17.61 -16.93
N PRO A 60 0.49 17.95 -18.23
CA PRO A 60 0.15 17.01 -19.29
C PRO A 60 1.02 15.76 -19.21
N LEU A 61 0.43 14.59 -19.45
CA LEU A 61 1.17 13.34 -19.57
C LEU A 61 2.16 13.44 -20.73
N GLN A 62 3.44 13.19 -20.46
CA GLN A 62 4.48 13.20 -21.48
C GLN A 62 4.50 11.86 -22.20
N HIS A 63 4.30 11.87 -23.52
CA HIS A 63 4.50 10.72 -24.39
C HIS A 63 6.00 10.42 -24.56
N GLY A 64 6.37 9.14 -24.68
CA GLY A 64 7.75 8.75 -24.94
C GLY A 64 8.04 7.28 -24.62
N PRO A 65 9.20 6.76 -25.06
CA PRO A 65 9.62 5.40 -24.75
C PRO A 65 9.60 5.13 -23.23
N GLY A 66 9.02 3.99 -22.82
CA GLY A 66 8.96 3.59 -21.42
C GLY A 66 7.86 4.27 -20.58
N ARG A 67 7.21 5.33 -21.04
CA ARG A 67 6.21 6.09 -20.25
C ARG A 67 4.93 5.31 -19.96
N TRP A 68 4.56 4.37 -20.83
CA TRP A 68 3.48 3.40 -20.60
C TRP A 68 3.86 2.27 -19.64
N ARG A 69 5.15 1.93 -19.53
CA ARG A 69 5.61 0.93 -18.56
C ARG A 69 5.74 1.54 -17.17
N ALA A 70 6.14 2.82 -17.11
CA ALA A 70 6.23 3.61 -15.89
C ALA A 70 4.90 3.70 -15.11
N SER A 71 3.73 3.63 -15.76
CA SER A 71 2.45 3.59 -15.05
C SER A 71 2.20 2.31 -14.25
N ALA A 72 2.94 1.24 -14.55
CA ALA A 72 2.85 -0.06 -13.89
C ALA A 72 4.05 -0.34 -12.96
N HIS A 73 5.04 0.55 -12.92
CA HIS A 73 6.11 0.47 -11.92
C HIS A 73 5.62 0.99 -10.56
N PRO A 74 6.13 0.43 -9.45
CA PRO A 74 5.73 0.81 -8.10
C PRO A 74 5.74 2.30 -7.90
#